data_AF-A0A5N8XC90-F1
#
_entry.id   AF-A0A5N8XC90-F1
#
_cell.length_a   1.000
_cell.length_b   1.000
_cell.length_c   1.000
_cell.angle_alpha   90.00
_cell.angle_beta   90.00
_cell.angle_gamma   90.00
#
_symmetry.space_group_name_H-M   'P 1'
#
loop_
_entity.id
_entity.type
_entity.pdbx_description
1 polymer ?
#
loop_
_entity_poly.entity_id
_entity_poly.type
_entity_poly.pdbx_seq_one_letter_code
_entity_poly.pdbx_strand_id
1 'polypeptide(L)'
;MSGFRPTSSVLRGLRPVAFGADPGGARLERIRRSPNFADGAFVNPEGTRVRPAGGAALDMAKRYLRKEERAQRAPTGAVPMHSTTLADLARPPASGLRLTWMGHSSVLAEIDGHRVLFDPVWGDRCSPFAFAGPKRLHPVPLPLAALGPVEVVVISHDHYDHLDLPTIKALAGTDTLFAVPLGVGAHLEHWGVSETRIRELDWTESTKIGGLTLTATPARHFCGRGLRNTQHTLWASWAVAGDEHRIYHSGDTGYFQGFKDIGAEHGPFDATMIQIGAYSEFWPENDADAMPLPGAWPDIHMNPSQGVQSHLDLQQGQPGGVMLPIHWATFNLSLHPWAEPGEWTLAAADAIGQPVAVPIPGQPFEPAGDLPARPWWRDVSQPLTRKWPVPEITPKASRDDLDLVGED
;
A
#
# COMPACT_ATOMS: atom_id res chain seq x y z
N MET A 1 22.76 35.27 40.74
CA MET A 1 21.64 34.34 40.96
C MET A 1 21.23 33.76 39.61
N SER A 2 21.92 32.67 39.24
CA SER A 2 21.35 31.36 38.85
C SER A 2 20.57 31.37 37.52
N GLY A 3 21.31 31.11 36.43
CA GLY A 3 20.75 30.74 35.15
C GLY A 3 20.10 29.36 35.19
N PHE A 4 18.94 29.25 34.57
CA PHE A 4 18.28 27.98 34.29
C PHE A 4 19.03 27.30 33.13
N ARG A 5 19.80 26.25 33.45
CA ARG A 5 20.20 25.24 32.46
C ARG A 5 18.96 24.42 32.10
N PRO A 6 18.64 24.18 30.82
CA PRO A 6 17.70 23.14 30.47
C PRO A 6 18.36 21.80 30.81
N THR A 7 17.73 21.04 31.69
CA THR A 7 18.11 19.66 32.01
C THR A 7 17.78 18.75 30.82
N SER A 8 18.60 18.79 29.78
CA SER A 8 18.65 17.74 28.76
C SER A 8 19.76 16.76 29.12
N SER A 9 19.42 15.51 29.49
CA SER A 9 20.14 14.31 29.01
C SER A 9 19.73 12.99 29.69
N VAL A 10 19.00 12.97 30.81
CA VAL A 10 18.91 11.72 31.61
C VAL A 10 17.63 10.88 31.38
N LEU A 11 16.76 11.26 30.45
CA LEU A 11 15.55 10.47 30.08
C LEU A 11 15.44 10.11 28.59
N ARG A 12 16.54 10.11 27.82
CA ARG A 12 16.61 9.29 26.59
C ARG A 12 16.83 7.84 27.01
N GLY A 13 15.81 7.22 27.59
CA GLY A 13 15.74 5.76 27.68
C GLY A 13 15.90 5.18 26.27
N LEU A 14 16.61 4.05 26.15
CA LEU A 14 16.96 3.35 24.92
C LEU A 14 15.75 3.21 23.98
N ARG A 15 15.53 4.20 23.10
CA ARG A 15 14.54 4.12 22.01
C ARG A 15 15.07 3.05 21.05
N PRO A 16 14.35 1.94 20.80
CA PRO A 16 14.81 0.92 19.88
C PRO A 16 15.12 1.53 18.51
N VAL A 17 16.21 1.08 17.87
CA VAL A 17 16.68 1.61 16.58
C VAL A 17 15.58 1.57 15.50
N ALA A 18 14.66 0.61 15.58
CA ALA A 18 13.54 0.44 14.67
C ALA A 18 12.55 1.64 14.65
N PHE A 19 12.56 2.50 15.67
CA PHE A 19 11.76 3.72 15.68
C PHE A 19 12.29 4.82 14.75
N GLY A 20 13.50 4.66 14.20
CA GLY A 20 14.11 5.64 13.30
C GLY A 20 14.55 6.94 14.00
N ALA A 21 14.79 7.96 13.18
CA ALA A 21 15.16 9.32 13.62
C ALA A 21 14.20 10.37 13.06
N ASP A 22 13.98 11.44 13.82
CA ASP A 22 13.12 12.55 13.40
C ASP A 22 13.89 13.46 12.41
N PRO A 23 13.21 14.06 11.42
CA PRO A 23 13.87 14.94 10.45
C PRO A 23 14.43 16.21 11.13
N GLY A 24 15.63 16.61 10.73
CA GLY A 24 16.33 17.81 11.21
C GLY A 24 17.03 18.57 10.07
N GLY A 25 17.66 19.70 10.40
CA GLY A 25 18.46 20.48 9.45
C GLY A 25 17.71 20.85 8.16
N ALA A 26 18.41 20.77 7.02
CA ALA A 26 17.88 21.13 5.70
C ALA A 26 16.61 20.34 5.31
N ARG A 27 16.50 19.07 5.74
CA ARG A 27 15.29 18.25 5.52
C ARG A 27 14.08 18.83 6.23
N LEU A 28 14.22 19.20 7.51
CA LEU A 28 13.13 19.81 8.27
C LEU A 28 12.74 21.17 7.70
N GLU A 29 13.71 21.95 7.23
CA GLU A 29 13.42 23.21 6.53
C GLU A 29 12.66 22.98 5.23
N ARG A 30 12.98 21.93 4.46
CA ARG A 30 12.23 21.56 3.25
C ARG A 30 10.82 21.12 3.58
N ILE A 31 10.64 20.27 4.59
CA ILE A 31 9.30 19.87 5.10
C ILE A 31 8.45 21.09 5.43
N ARG A 32 9.00 22.05 6.18
CA ARG A 32 8.27 23.28 6.57
C ARG A 32 7.91 24.20 5.41
N ARG A 33 8.57 24.06 4.26
CA ARG A 33 8.26 24.81 3.03
C ARG A 33 7.30 24.07 2.11
N SER A 34 6.98 22.81 2.40
CA SER A 34 6.01 22.03 1.62
C SER A 34 4.65 22.74 1.63
N PRO A 35 3.95 22.83 0.49
CA PRO A 35 2.57 23.32 0.46
C PRO A 35 1.60 22.37 1.19
N ASN A 36 2.00 21.11 1.41
CA ASN A 36 1.20 20.09 2.06
C ASN A 36 1.46 20.01 3.58
N PHE A 37 2.33 20.88 4.13
CA PHE A 37 2.67 20.93 5.55
C PHE A 37 2.08 22.16 6.22
N ALA A 38 1.16 21.97 7.16
CA ALA A 38 0.50 23.04 7.91
C ALA A 38 0.33 22.66 9.38
N ASP A 39 0.33 23.66 10.26
CA ASP A 39 0.11 23.49 11.70
C ASP A 39 1.00 22.44 12.39
N GLY A 40 2.20 22.23 11.84
CA GLY A 40 3.20 21.29 12.38
C GLY A 40 3.04 19.84 11.93
N ALA A 41 2.20 19.55 10.94
CA ALA A 41 2.04 18.23 10.34
C ALA A 41 1.76 18.30 8.83
N PHE A 42 1.98 17.18 8.13
CA PHE A 42 1.43 17.02 6.78
C PHE A 42 -0.10 16.89 6.83
N VAL A 43 -0.78 17.44 5.83
CA VAL A 43 -2.25 17.47 5.74
C VAL A 43 -2.70 16.61 4.56
N ASN A 44 -3.75 15.83 4.78
CA ASN A 44 -4.35 15.00 3.73
C ASN A 44 -5.02 15.84 2.64
N PRO A 45 -5.15 15.33 1.40
CA PRO A 45 -5.77 16.06 0.29
C PRO A 45 -7.24 16.41 0.56
N GLU A 46 -7.92 15.61 1.38
CA GLU A 46 -9.31 15.79 1.80
C GLU A 46 -9.43 15.64 3.33
N GLY A 47 -10.50 16.18 3.92
CA GLY A 47 -10.77 16.05 5.36
C GLY A 47 -10.77 14.59 5.80
N THR A 48 -9.91 14.22 6.76
CA THR A 48 -9.58 12.81 7.05
C THR A 48 -9.68 12.50 8.53
N ARG A 49 -10.44 11.46 8.89
CA ARG A 49 -10.49 10.90 10.24
C ARG A 49 -9.52 9.74 10.35
N VAL A 50 -8.44 10.01 11.07
CA VAL A 50 -7.41 9.03 11.42
C VAL A 50 -7.67 8.34 12.77
N ARG A 51 -8.86 8.47 13.38
CA ARG A 51 -9.20 7.78 14.64
C ARG A 51 -10.69 7.39 14.68
N PRO A 52 -11.06 6.28 15.33
CA PRO A 52 -12.45 5.90 15.53
C PRO A 52 -13.23 6.95 16.34
N ALA A 53 -14.55 7.03 16.12
CA ALA A 53 -15.44 7.82 16.94
C ALA A 53 -15.53 7.29 18.40
N GLY A 54 -15.77 8.18 19.36
CA GLY A 54 -15.90 7.81 20.77
C GLY A 54 -17.03 6.79 21.00
N GLY A 55 -16.71 5.66 21.63
CA GLY A 55 -17.66 4.54 21.89
C GLY A 55 -17.29 3.23 21.17
N ALA A 56 -16.57 3.29 20.04
CA ALA A 56 -16.19 2.12 19.24
C ALA A 56 -15.18 1.18 19.94
N ALA A 57 -14.44 1.66 20.94
CA ALA A 57 -13.38 0.90 21.60
C ALA A 57 -13.88 -0.34 22.36
N LEU A 58 -15.06 -0.27 22.99
CA LEU A 58 -15.63 -1.39 23.76
C LEU A 58 -16.09 -2.51 22.81
N ASP A 59 -16.72 -2.16 21.70
CA ASP A 59 -17.21 -3.16 20.74
C ASP A 59 -16.08 -3.75 19.89
N MET A 60 -15.03 -2.97 19.58
CA MET A 60 -13.76 -3.48 19.08
C MET A 60 -13.15 -4.51 20.03
N ALA A 61 -13.10 -4.22 21.34
CA ALA A 61 -12.56 -5.16 22.33
C ALA A 61 -13.38 -6.45 22.42
N LYS A 62 -14.72 -6.37 22.40
CA LYS A 62 -15.60 -7.55 22.38
C LYS A 62 -15.34 -8.43 21.16
N ARG A 63 -15.31 -7.85 19.95
CA ARG A 63 -15.02 -8.58 18.70
C ARG A 63 -13.61 -9.12 18.66
N TYR A 64 -12.64 -8.40 19.22
CA TYR A 64 -11.28 -8.89 19.33
C TYR A 64 -11.22 -10.22 20.09
N LEU A 65 -12.04 -10.40 21.13
CA LEU A 65 -12.08 -11.58 21.99
C LEU A 65 -12.99 -12.71 21.49
N ARG A 66 -13.88 -12.46 20.52
CA ARG A 66 -14.79 -13.49 19.97
C ARG A 66 -14.00 -14.59 19.26
N LYS A 67 -14.10 -15.81 19.78
CA LYS A 67 -13.31 -16.97 19.32
C LYS A 67 -13.54 -17.32 17.84
N GLU A 68 -14.79 -17.29 17.39
CA GLU A 68 -15.17 -17.62 16.00
C GLU A 68 -14.57 -16.61 15.02
N GLU A 69 -14.76 -15.31 15.27
CA GLU A 69 -14.18 -14.25 14.43
C GLU A 69 -12.65 -14.34 14.41
N ARG A 70 -12.00 -14.60 15.55
CA ARG A 70 -10.53 -14.78 15.61
C ARG A 70 -10.04 -15.95 14.76
N ALA A 71 -10.79 -17.05 14.71
CA ALA A 71 -10.40 -18.24 13.95
C ALA A 71 -10.38 -17.98 12.42
N GLN A 72 -11.14 -16.99 11.96
CA GLN A 72 -11.19 -16.56 10.56
C GLN A 72 -10.13 -15.53 10.19
N ARG A 73 -9.35 -15.00 11.14
CA ARG A 73 -8.29 -14.00 10.89
C ARG A 73 -6.92 -14.63 10.62
N ALA A 74 -6.87 -15.94 10.39
CA ALA A 74 -5.68 -16.70 10.04
C ALA A 74 -6.04 -17.88 9.12
N PRO A 75 -5.10 -18.35 8.29
CA PRO A 75 -5.31 -19.54 7.48
C PRO A 75 -5.44 -20.80 8.34
N THR A 76 -6.18 -21.79 7.83
CA THR A 76 -6.34 -23.12 8.46
C THR A 76 -5.17 -24.05 8.14
N GLY A 77 -4.32 -23.68 7.18
CA GLY A 77 -3.12 -24.42 6.77
C GLY A 77 -1.99 -23.46 6.34
N ALA A 78 -0.92 -24.02 5.78
CA ALA A 78 0.16 -23.22 5.23
C ALA A 78 -0.30 -22.52 3.94
N VAL A 79 -0.11 -21.20 3.87
CA VAL A 79 -0.32 -20.44 2.62
C VAL A 79 0.55 -21.04 1.52
N PRO A 80 -0.01 -21.35 0.33
CA PRO A 80 0.77 -21.87 -0.78
C PRO A 80 1.81 -20.84 -1.23
N MET A 81 3.04 -21.30 -1.49
CA MET A 81 4.16 -20.47 -1.92
C MET A 81 4.61 -20.91 -3.30
N HIS A 82 4.97 -19.95 -4.16
CA HIS A 82 5.59 -20.29 -5.44
C HIS A 82 7.01 -20.81 -5.21
N SER A 83 7.31 -21.99 -5.75
CA SER A 83 8.56 -22.71 -5.41
C SER A 83 9.73 -22.38 -6.34
N THR A 84 9.45 -21.83 -7.53
CA THR A 84 10.47 -21.56 -8.57
C THR A 84 10.79 -20.09 -8.74
N THR A 85 10.37 -19.21 -7.82
CA THR A 85 10.56 -17.75 -7.92
C THR A 85 11.96 -17.36 -8.36
N LEU A 86 13.01 -17.94 -7.77
CA LEU A 86 14.40 -17.62 -8.12
C LEU A 86 14.73 -17.94 -9.58
N ALA A 87 14.28 -19.10 -10.07
CA ALA A 87 14.52 -19.53 -11.45
C ALA A 87 13.74 -18.66 -12.44
N ASP A 88 12.53 -18.22 -12.07
CA ASP A 88 11.73 -17.34 -12.90
C ASP A 88 12.35 -15.94 -13.01
N LEU A 89 12.84 -15.40 -11.88
CA LEU A 89 13.54 -14.11 -11.81
C LEU A 89 14.93 -14.12 -12.48
N ALA A 90 15.48 -15.28 -12.83
CA ALA A 90 16.75 -15.39 -13.54
C ALA A 90 16.64 -15.03 -15.03
N ARG A 91 15.41 -15.00 -15.58
CA ARG A 91 15.14 -14.63 -16.97
C ARG A 91 14.46 -13.25 -17.01
N PRO A 92 14.82 -12.36 -17.94
CA PRO A 92 14.08 -11.10 -18.11
C PRO A 92 12.64 -11.37 -18.57
N PRO A 93 11.70 -10.47 -18.25
CA PRO A 93 10.33 -10.57 -18.75
C PRO A 93 10.27 -10.37 -20.26
N ALA A 94 9.43 -11.14 -20.95
CA ALA A 94 9.34 -11.12 -22.40
C ALA A 94 8.66 -9.85 -22.91
N SER A 95 7.66 -9.36 -22.19
CA SER A 95 6.95 -8.11 -22.49
C SER A 95 7.72 -6.86 -22.06
N GLY A 96 8.77 -6.98 -21.25
CA GLY A 96 9.41 -5.83 -20.60
C GLY A 96 8.80 -5.46 -19.24
N LEU A 97 7.62 -6.00 -18.88
CA LEU A 97 6.97 -5.77 -17.58
C LEU A 97 6.60 -7.07 -16.87
N ARG A 98 7.08 -7.22 -15.63
CA ARG A 98 6.72 -8.34 -14.73
C ARG A 98 6.58 -7.89 -13.29
N LEU A 99 5.53 -8.37 -12.64
CA LEU A 99 5.28 -8.13 -11.23
C LEU A 99 5.41 -9.44 -10.46
N THR A 100 6.08 -9.39 -9.32
CA THR A 100 6.18 -10.50 -8.36
C THR A 100 5.77 -10.02 -6.99
N TRP A 101 4.61 -10.48 -6.52
CA TRP A 101 4.12 -10.15 -5.19
C TRP A 101 4.89 -10.93 -4.13
N MET A 102 5.63 -10.22 -3.26
CA MET A 102 6.47 -10.80 -2.21
C MET A 102 5.71 -10.97 -0.88
N GLY A 103 4.49 -10.45 -0.82
CA GLY A 103 3.63 -10.41 0.36
C GLY A 103 3.39 -8.98 0.84
N HIS A 104 2.23 -8.75 1.43
CA HIS A 104 1.74 -7.47 1.93
C HIS A 104 1.76 -6.41 0.83
N SER A 105 2.46 -5.29 1.03
CA SER A 105 2.69 -4.25 0.04
C SER A 105 4.01 -4.42 -0.73
N SER A 106 4.78 -5.47 -0.43
CA SER A 106 6.05 -5.72 -1.08
C SER A 106 5.86 -6.33 -2.46
N VAL A 107 6.26 -5.59 -3.49
CA VAL A 107 6.24 -6.04 -4.88
C VAL A 107 7.59 -5.77 -5.52
N LEU A 108 8.17 -6.79 -6.15
CA LEU A 108 9.26 -6.60 -7.09
C LEU A 108 8.66 -6.39 -8.48
N ALA A 109 8.90 -5.21 -9.06
CA ALA A 109 8.58 -4.90 -10.44
C ALA A 109 9.85 -4.91 -11.28
N GLU A 110 9.83 -5.67 -12.36
CA GLU A 110 10.78 -5.56 -13.46
C GLU A 110 10.10 -4.81 -14.58
N ILE A 111 10.57 -3.59 -14.87
CA ILE A 111 9.94 -2.64 -15.78
C ILE A 111 11.02 -2.04 -16.69
N ASP A 112 10.90 -2.26 -18.00
CA ASP A 112 11.79 -1.72 -19.02
C ASP A 112 13.28 -1.96 -18.74
N GLY A 113 13.59 -3.17 -18.23
CA GLY A 113 14.94 -3.58 -17.88
C GLY A 113 15.43 -3.13 -16.48
N HIS A 114 14.61 -2.40 -15.73
CA HIS A 114 14.90 -1.92 -14.39
C HIS A 114 14.21 -2.75 -13.30
N ARG A 115 14.81 -2.85 -12.11
CA ARG A 115 14.22 -3.53 -10.93
C ARG A 115 13.85 -2.52 -9.85
N VAL A 116 12.54 -2.41 -9.59
CA VAL A 116 11.94 -1.57 -8.56
C VAL A 116 11.36 -2.44 -7.45
N LEU A 117 11.73 -2.16 -6.21
CA LEU A 117 11.21 -2.89 -5.04
C LEU A 117 10.35 -1.94 -4.19
N PHE A 118 9.04 -2.15 -4.17
CA PHE A 118 8.11 -1.35 -3.41
C PHE A 118 7.94 -1.88 -1.99
N ASP A 119 7.88 -0.99 -0.99
CA ASP A 119 7.57 -1.26 0.42
C ASP A 119 8.12 -2.58 0.97
N PRO A 120 9.44 -2.83 0.90
CA PRO A 120 9.99 -4.15 1.19
C PRO A 120 10.04 -4.48 2.69
N VAL A 121 9.31 -5.53 3.08
CA VAL A 121 9.29 -6.06 4.45
C VAL A 121 9.76 -7.51 4.47
N TRP A 122 11.01 -7.72 4.90
CA TRP A 122 11.59 -9.06 5.06
C TRP A 122 11.56 -9.56 6.51
N GLY A 123 11.27 -8.67 7.46
CA GLY A 123 11.07 -8.99 8.87
C GLY A 123 9.93 -9.97 9.12
N ASP A 124 10.06 -10.77 10.19
CA ASP A 124 9.00 -11.70 10.62
C ASP A 124 7.76 -10.97 11.16
N ARG A 125 7.94 -9.71 11.59
CA ARG A 125 6.91 -8.90 12.27
C ARG A 125 6.94 -7.43 11.84
N CYS A 126 5.75 -6.84 11.74
CA CYS A 126 5.57 -5.39 11.58
C CYS A 126 5.57 -4.71 12.95
N SER A 127 6.74 -4.51 13.53
CA SER A 127 6.87 -4.01 14.90
C SER A 127 8.25 -3.43 15.18
N PRO A 128 8.38 -2.46 16.10
CA PRO A 128 9.68 -2.06 16.62
C PRO A 128 10.36 -3.14 17.47
N PHE A 129 9.65 -4.21 17.83
CA PHE A 129 10.12 -5.28 18.70
C PHE A 129 10.08 -6.63 18.00
N ALA A 130 11.16 -7.41 18.11
CA ALA A 130 11.23 -8.75 17.51
C ALA A 130 10.27 -9.77 18.16
N PHE A 131 9.81 -9.53 19.39
CA PHE A 131 8.99 -10.47 20.17
C PHE A 131 7.50 -10.13 20.23
N ALA A 132 7.08 -8.94 19.77
CA ALA A 132 5.72 -8.45 19.89
C ALA A 132 5.24 -7.80 18.59
N GLY A 133 3.92 -7.73 18.39
CA GLY A 133 3.30 -7.16 17.20
C GLY A 133 2.94 -8.19 16.12
N PRO A 134 2.24 -7.77 15.05
CA PRO A 134 1.74 -8.65 13.99
C PRO A 134 2.87 -9.48 13.39
N LYS A 135 2.69 -10.81 13.37
CA LYS A 135 3.58 -11.75 12.70
C LYS A 135 3.00 -12.10 11.35
N ARG A 136 3.87 -12.34 10.38
CA ARG A 136 3.43 -12.81 9.06
C ARG A 136 2.82 -14.21 9.07
N LEU A 137 1.92 -14.42 8.11
CA LEU A 137 1.15 -15.64 7.91
C LEU A 137 1.86 -16.67 7.02
N HIS A 138 2.91 -16.27 6.30
CA HIS A 138 3.69 -17.12 5.39
C HIS A 138 5.16 -16.67 5.37
N PRO A 139 6.14 -17.49 4.93
CA PRO A 139 7.54 -17.10 4.73
C PRO A 139 7.71 -16.12 3.55
N VAL A 140 8.86 -15.43 3.43
CA VAL A 140 9.06 -14.46 2.33
C VAL A 140 9.45 -15.35 1.15
N PRO A 141 8.93 -15.12 -0.06
CA PRO A 141 9.17 -16.05 -1.15
C PRO A 141 10.66 -16.31 -1.42
N LEU A 142 11.51 -15.31 -1.23
CA LEU A 142 12.95 -15.41 -1.40
C LEU A 142 13.72 -14.60 -0.36
N PRO A 143 14.96 -15.01 0.01
CA PRO A 143 15.89 -14.15 0.72
C PRO A 143 16.19 -12.88 -0.09
N LEU A 144 16.37 -11.75 0.58
CA LEU A 144 16.57 -10.45 -0.08
C LEU A 144 17.80 -10.45 -1.02
N ALA A 145 18.88 -11.11 -0.62
CA ALA A 145 20.10 -11.24 -1.44
C ALA A 145 19.88 -12.05 -2.73
N ALA A 146 18.83 -12.88 -2.80
CA ALA A 146 18.51 -13.68 -3.96
C ALA A 146 17.71 -12.90 -5.03
N LEU A 147 17.24 -11.68 -4.73
CA LEU A 147 16.59 -10.82 -5.72
C LEU A 147 17.56 -10.28 -6.77
N GLY A 148 18.87 -10.40 -6.58
CA GLY A 148 19.87 -9.74 -7.41
C GLY A 148 19.89 -8.22 -7.21
N PRO A 149 20.52 -7.47 -8.12
CA PRO A 149 20.58 -6.01 -8.03
C PRO A 149 19.18 -5.40 -8.10
N VAL A 150 18.83 -4.62 -7.07
CA VAL A 150 17.65 -3.75 -7.05
C VAL A 150 18.14 -2.33 -7.28
N GLU A 151 17.61 -1.68 -8.31
CA GLU A 151 18.05 -0.34 -8.70
C GLU A 151 17.48 0.72 -7.77
N VAL A 152 16.18 0.64 -7.52
CA VAL A 152 15.48 1.56 -6.62
C VAL A 152 14.52 0.82 -5.71
N VAL A 153 14.55 1.21 -4.44
CA VAL A 153 13.52 0.90 -3.46
C VAL A 153 12.58 2.09 -3.37
N VAL A 154 11.29 1.84 -3.47
CA VAL A 154 10.24 2.84 -3.33
C VAL A 154 9.52 2.60 -2.01
N ILE A 155 9.45 3.63 -1.17
CA ILE A 155 8.71 3.58 0.10
C ILE A 155 7.49 4.48 -0.01
N SER A 156 6.32 4.00 0.37
CA SER A 156 5.08 4.80 0.41
C SER A 156 5.02 5.67 1.67
N HIS A 157 5.36 5.14 2.84
CA HIS A 157 5.33 5.87 4.12
C HIS A 157 6.11 5.15 5.24
N ASP A 158 6.12 5.72 6.44
CA ASP A 158 6.99 5.29 7.53
C ASP A 158 6.43 4.19 8.46
N HIS A 159 5.29 3.54 8.20
CA HIS A 159 4.80 2.50 9.11
C HIS A 159 5.64 1.21 9.06
N TYR A 160 5.54 0.39 10.12
CA TYR A 160 6.40 -0.78 10.30
C TYR A 160 6.18 -1.89 9.27
N ASP A 161 5.01 -1.92 8.64
CA ASP A 161 4.61 -2.86 7.60
C ASP A 161 4.88 -2.35 6.17
N HIS A 162 5.48 -1.17 6.03
CA HIS A 162 5.93 -0.59 4.75
C HIS A 162 7.41 -0.20 4.75
N LEU A 163 7.94 0.15 5.93
CA LEU A 163 9.33 0.53 6.16
C LEU A 163 9.96 -0.35 7.25
N ASP A 164 10.68 -1.38 6.81
CA ASP A 164 11.23 -2.43 7.66
C ASP A 164 12.74 -2.29 7.90
N LEU A 165 13.13 -2.13 9.16
CA LEU A 165 14.52 -1.92 9.58
C LEU A 165 15.49 -3.00 9.03
N PRO A 166 15.27 -4.30 9.24
CA PRO A 166 16.19 -5.32 8.73
C PRO A 166 16.32 -5.29 7.21
N THR A 167 15.25 -5.04 6.44
CA THR A 167 15.35 -4.87 4.99
C THR A 167 16.23 -3.68 4.64
N ILE A 168 15.96 -2.49 5.19
CA ILE A 168 16.72 -1.28 4.87
C ILE A 168 18.19 -1.45 5.23
N LYS A 169 18.51 -2.03 6.39
CA LYS A 169 19.90 -2.27 6.79
C LYS A 169 20.63 -3.22 5.84
N ALA A 170 19.94 -4.22 5.29
CA ALA A 170 20.54 -5.11 4.30
C ALA A 170 20.83 -4.37 2.97
N LEU A 171 19.91 -3.50 2.53
CA LEU A 171 20.06 -2.69 1.31
C LEU A 171 21.00 -1.49 1.48
N ALA A 172 21.24 -1.05 2.71
CA ALA A 172 22.24 -0.03 2.99
C ALA A 172 23.66 -0.47 2.57
N GLY A 173 23.92 -1.78 2.49
CA GLY A 173 25.18 -2.35 2.01
C GLY A 173 25.31 -2.52 0.49
N THR A 174 24.30 -2.12 -0.30
CA THR A 174 24.30 -2.23 -1.77
C THR A 174 24.37 -0.84 -2.43
N ASP A 175 24.37 -0.78 -3.76
CA ASP A 175 24.26 0.46 -4.53
C ASP A 175 22.81 0.93 -4.78
N THR A 176 21.83 0.25 -4.16
CA THR A 176 20.41 0.55 -4.33
C THR A 176 20.11 1.99 -3.93
N LEU A 177 19.35 2.68 -4.78
CA LEU A 177 18.80 4.01 -4.55
C LEU A 177 17.44 3.92 -3.84
N PHE A 178 17.01 4.99 -3.19
CA PHE A 178 15.76 5.04 -2.44
C PHE A 178 14.94 6.24 -2.88
N ALA A 179 13.73 6.02 -3.37
CA ALA A 179 12.73 7.06 -3.61
C ALA A 179 11.69 7.00 -2.49
N VAL A 180 11.58 8.07 -1.71
CA VAL A 180 10.76 8.11 -0.49
C VAL A 180 10.06 9.46 -0.32
N PRO A 181 8.97 9.56 0.45
CA PRO A 181 8.35 10.83 0.77
C PRO A 181 9.24 11.69 1.67
N LEU A 182 9.02 13.00 1.65
CA LEU A 182 9.68 13.96 2.54
C LEU A 182 9.70 13.48 4.00
N GLY A 183 10.87 13.52 4.63
CA GLY A 183 11.06 13.18 6.03
C GLY A 183 11.47 11.73 6.26
N VAL A 184 11.04 10.79 5.41
CA VAL A 184 11.39 9.36 5.54
C VAL A 184 12.90 9.13 5.40
N GLY A 185 13.61 10.00 4.66
CA GLY A 185 15.06 9.93 4.51
C GLY A 185 15.81 10.00 5.84
N ALA A 186 15.26 10.67 6.86
CA ALA A 186 15.87 10.71 8.20
C ALA A 186 15.98 9.32 8.84
N HIS A 187 15.00 8.44 8.61
CA HIS A 187 15.05 7.06 9.08
C HIS A 187 16.11 6.25 8.32
N LEU A 188 16.15 6.38 6.99
CA LEU A 188 17.10 5.66 6.14
C LEU A 188 18.56 6.03 6.48
N GLU A 189 18.86 7.32 6.63
CA GLU A 189 20.19 7.79 7.04
C GLU A 189 20.58 7.27 8.42
N HIS A 190 19.63 7.32 9.38
CA HIS A 190 19.87 6.78 10.71
C HIS A 190 20.19 5.28 10.68
N TRP A 191 19.67 4.55 9.70
CA TRP A 191 19.91 3.12 9.52
C TRP A 191 21.10 2.80 8.61
N GLY A 192 21.83 3.81 8.13
CA GLY A 192 23.09 3.67 7.41
C GLY A 192 23.03 3.84 5.90
N VAL A 193 21.89 4.29 5.34
CA VAL A 193 21.82 4.66 3.92
C VAL A 193 22.50 6.02 3.71
N SER A 194 23.36 6.13 2.72
CA SER A 194 23.99 7.42 2.38
C SER A 194 22.95 8.41 1.85
N GLU A 195 22.99 9.67 2.30
CA GLU A 195 22.12 10.76 1.83
C GLU A 195 22.10 10.87 0.30
N THR A 196 23.26 10.67 -0.34
CA THR A 196 23.40 10.73 -1.82
C THR A 196 22.58 9.67 -2.57
N ARG A 197 22.17 8.60 -1.90
CA ARG A 197 21.32 7.53 -2.47
C ARG A 197 19.84 7.73 -2.21
N ILE A 198 19.46 8.78 -1.48
CA ILE A 198 18.07 9.05 -1.11
C ILE A 198 17.52 10.15 -2.03
N ARG A 199 16.30 9.96 -2.54
CA ARG A 199 15.49 10.93 -3.26
C ARG A 199 14.22 11.14 -2.46
N GLU A 200 14.19 12.18 -1.65
CA GLU A 200 13.00 12.58 -0.91
C GLU A 200 12.11 13.47 -1.78
N LEU A 201 10.83 13.15 -1.88
CA LEU A 201 9.87 13.80 -2.75
C LEU A 201 8.64 14.25 -1.97
N ASP A 202 8.15 15.45 -2.27
CA ASP A 202 6.79 15.88 -1.92
C ASP A 202 5.80 15.33 -2.95
N TRP A 203 4.50 15.44 -2.69
CA TRP A 203 3.51 15.13 -3.73
C TRP A 203 3.71 15.98 -4.98
N THR A 204 3.45 15.34 -6.12
CA THR A 204 3.65 15.83 -7.50
C THR A 204 5.10 16.07 -7.91
N GLU A 205 6.07 15.90 -7.01
CA GLU A 205 7.48 15.90 -7.39
C GLU A 205 7.88 14.56 -8.02
N SER A 206 8.76 14.64 -9.01
CA SER A 206 9.35 13.47 -9.68
C SER A 206 10.87 13.44 -9.57
N THR A 207 11.43 12.23 -9.65
CA THR A 207 12.86 12.02 -9.82
C THR A 207 13.13 11.02 -10.93
N LYS A 208 14.32 11.10 -11.54
CA LYS A 208 14.79 10.14 -12.53
C LYS A 208 15.87 9.25 -11.94
N ILE A 209 15.71 7.94 -12.10
CA ILE A 209 16.67 6.91 -11.70
C ILE A 209 16.76 5.89 -12.84
N GLY A 210 17.92 5.80 -13.48
CA GLY A 210 18.06 5.03 -14.72
C GLY A 210 17.14 5.56 -15.82
N GLY A 211 16.42 4.66 -16.49
CA GLY A 211 15.36 4.97 -17.46
C GLY A 211 14.00 5.26 -16.81
N LEU A 212 13.89 5.21 -15.48
CA LEU A 212 12.62 5.38 -14.78
C LEU A 212 12.40 6.83 -14.35
N THR A 213 11.16 7.29 -14.51
CA THR A 213 10.62 8.46 -13.84
C THR A 213 9.70 7.99 -12.71
N LEU A 214 10.04 8.35 -11.48
CA LEU A 214 9.25 8.05 -10.28
C LEU A 214 8.62 9.34 -9.78
N THR A 215 7.30 9.37 -9.66
CA THR A 215 6.53 10.51 -9.15
C THR A 215 5.85 10.11 -7.85
N ALA A 216 6.09 10.87 -6.79
CA ALA A 216 5.32 10.73 -5.55
C ALA A 216 3.96 11.40 -5.76
N THR A 217 2.89 10.63 -5.73
CA THR A 217 1.52 11.13 -5.93
C THR A 217 0.77 11.22 -4.60
N PRO A 218 -0.26 12.08 -4.52
CA PRO A 218 -1.06 12.20 -3.30
C PRO A 218 -1.59 10.87 -2.77
N ALA A 219 -1.74 10.78 -1.46
CA ALA A 219 -2.37 9.66 -0.77
C ALA A 219 -3.11 10.18 0.46
N ARG A 220 -4.16 9.45 0.87
CA ARG A 220 -4.95 9.74 2.06
C ARG A 220 -4.56 8.76 3.17
N HIS A 221 -3.60 9.14 4.00
CA HIS A 221 -3.06 8.29 5.06
C HIS A 221 -2.46 9.13 6.19
N PHE A 222 -1.59 8.55 7.01
CA PHE A 222 -0.85 9.25 8.04
C PHE A 222 0.54 8.60 8.24
N CYS A 223 1.34 9.16 9.14
CA CYS A 223 2.64 8.61 9.50
C CYS A 223 2.80 8.42 11.01
N GLY A 224 3.78 7.61 11.40
CA GLY A 224 4.21 7.51 12.78
C GLY A 224 4.83 6.16 13.16
N ARG A 225 6.07 6.22 13.66
CA ARG A 225 6.76 5.06 14.26
C ARG A 225 6.81 5.08 15.79
N GLY A 226 6.47 6.21 16.43
CA GLY A 226 6.70 6.45 17.85
C GLY A 226 5.46 6.80 18.66
N LEU A 227 5.51 6.52 19.98
CA LEU A 227 4.45 6.90 20.95
C LEU A 227 4.23 8.42 21.07
N ARG A 228 5.22 9.22 20.64
CA ARG A 228 5.20 10.69 20.65
C ARG A 228 5.61 11.29 19.30
N ASN A 229 5.57 10.50 18.21
CA ASN A 229 5.95 11.02 16.90
C ASN A 229 4.96 12.15 16.54
N THR A 230 5.48 13.37 16.45
CA THR A 230 4.81 14.40 15.67
C THR A 230 4.87 13.97 14.20
N GLN A 231 3.79 14.18 13.45
CA GLN A 231 3.64 13.72 12.06
C GLN A 231 4.51 14.54 11.10
N HIS A 232 5.82 14.27 11.07
CA HIS A 232 6.81 15.05 10.31
C HIS A 232 7.29 14.35 9.03
N THR A 233 6.78 13.16 8.72
CA THR A 233 7.08 12.47 7.47
C THR A 233 5.82 12.45 6.60
N LEU A 234 5.99 12.65 5.31
CA LEU A 234 4.93 12.52 4.34
C LEU A 234 4.62 11.03 4.08
N TRP A 235 3.45 10.77 3.51
CA TRP A 235 3.04 9.49 2.93
C TRP A 235 2.67 9.73 1.46
N ALA A 236 2.94 8.79 0.57
CA ALA A 236 2.66 8.95 -0.85
C ALA A 236 2.23 7.63 -1.48
N SER A 237 1.46 7.75 -2.56
CA SER A 237 1.38 6.72 -3.58
C SER A 237 2.43 7.02 -4.66
N TRP A 238 2.65 6.10 -5.61
CA TRP A 238 3.72 6.23 -6.58
C TRP A 238 3.28 5.86 -7.99
N ALA A 239 3.49 6.78 -8.93
CA ALA A 239 3.49 6.49 -10.35
C ALA A 239 4.94 6.25 -10.81
N VAL A 240 5.18 5.14 -11.51
CA VAL A 240 6.48 4.81 -12.10
C VAL A 240 6.31 4.60 -13.59
N ALA A 241 7.01 5.38 -14.39
CA ALA A 241 7.02 5.28 -15.84
C ALA A 241 8.43 4.93 -16.31
N GLY A 242 8.54 3.86 -17.11
CA GLY A 242 9.70 3.59 -17.94
C GLY A 242 9.48 4.11 -19.37
N ASP A 243 10.27 3.59 -20.31
CA ASP A 243 10.20 3.98 -21.72
C ASP A 243 8.93 3.45 -22.41
N GLU A 244 8.47 2.26 -22.03
CA GLU A 244 7.32 1.58 -22.66
C GLU A 244 6.16 1.36 -21.67
N HIS A 245 6.47 1.14 -20.38
CA HIS A 245 5.48 0.71 -19.40
C HIS A 245 5.26 1.72 -18.27
N ARG A 246 4.07 1.67 -17.67
CA ARG A 246 3.66 2.50 -16.54
C ARG A 246 2.99 1.66 -15.47
N ILE A 247 3.44 1.79 -14.24
CA ILE A 247 2.83 1.12 -13.07
C ILE A 247 2.51 2.12 -11.96
N TYR A 248 1.54 1.75 -11.13
CA TYR A 248 1.13 2.54 -9.97
C TYR A 248 1.17 1.70 -8.69
N HIS A 249 1.66 2.25 -7.59
CA HIS A 249 1.61 1.65 -6.24
C HIS A 249 0.85 2.55 -5.28
N SER A 250 -0.21 2.04 -4.65
CA SER A 250 -1.10 2.85 -3.82
C SER A 250 -0.54 3.23 -2.44
N GLY A 251 0.54 2.58 -1.98
CA GLY A 251 0.78 2.45 -0.54
C GLY A 251 -0.42 1.76 0.11
N ASP A 252 -0.86 2.25 1.26
CA ASP A 252 -2.04 1.78 2.00
C ASP A 252 -3.12 2.87 2.17
N THR A 253 -3.16 3.82 1.23
CA THR A 253 -4.09 4.96 1.19
C THR A 253 -5.57 4.58 1.36
N GLY A 254 -6.35 5.51 1.91
CA GLY A 254 -7.81 5.50 1.78
C GLY A 254 -8.27 6.03 0.43
N TYR A 255 -9.56 5.88 0.15
CA TYR A 255 -10.15 6.42 -1.07
C TYR A 255 -10.28 7.95 -1.02
N PHE A 256 -9.99 8.61 -2.14
CA PHE A 256 -10.13 10.06 -2.35
C PHE A 256 -10.28 10.34 -3.86
N GLN A 257 -10.83 11.49 -4.24
CA GLN A 257 -11.13 11.75 -5.66
C GLN A 257 -9.88 11.96 -6.53
N GLY A 258 -8.74 12.27 -5.92
CA GLY A 258 -7.48 12.54 -6.64
C GLY A 258 -6.92 11.34 -7.41
N PHE A 259 -7.44 10.11 -7.24
CA PHE A 259 -7.10 9.01 -8.15
C PHE A 259 -7.44 9.31 -9.60
N LYS A 260 -8.50 10.08 -9.87
CA LYS A 260 -8.88 10.50 -11.23
C LYS A 260 -7.85 11.45 -11.83
N ASP A 261 -7.37 12.39 -11.02
CA ASP A 261 -6.33 13.35 -11.43
C ASP A 261 -5.01 12.62 -11.71
N ILE A 262 -4.63 11.67 -10.84
CA ILE A 262 -3.45 10.82 -11.03
C ILE A 262 -3.58 10.00 -12.33
N GLY A 263 -4.73 9.39 -12.58
CA GLY A 263 -5.00 8.63 -13.80
C GLY A 263 -4.95 9.49 -15.07
N ALA A 264 -5.44 10.73 -14.99
CA ALA A 264 -5.39 11.68 -16.11
C ALA A 264 -3.96 12.18 -16.39
N GLU A 265 -3.15 12.37 -15.35
CA GLU A 265 -1.78 12.92 -15.49
C GLU A 265 -0.75 11.86 -15.87
N HIS A 266 -0.84 10.67 -15.27
CA HIS A 266 0.21 9.66 -15.36
C HIS A 266 -0.21 8.38 -16.08
N GLY A 267 -1.51 8.11 -16.16
CA GLY A 267 -2.06 6.92 -16.80
C GLY A 267 -2.21 7.02 -18.33
N PRO A 268 -2.84 6.02 -18.96
CA PRO A 268 -3.27 4.76 -18.35
C PRO A 268 -2.07 3.92 -17.89
N PHE A 269 -2.28 3.06 -16.88
CA PHE A 269 -1.25 2.19 -16.34
C PHE A 269 -1.39 0.76 -16.88
N ASP A 270 -0.28 0.10 -17.18
CA ASP A 270 -0.29 -1.33 -17.55
C ASP A 270 -0.71 -2.19 -16.35
N ALA A 271 -0.27 -1.80 -15.15
CA ALA A 271 -0.68 -2.44 -13.92
C ALA A 271 -0.72 -1.48 -12.74
N THR A 272 -1.66 -1.70 -11.82
CA THR A 272 -1.71 -0.99 -10.53
C THR A 272 -1.66 -1.97 -9.38
N MET A 273 -0.89 -1.62 -8.34
CA MET A 273 -0.74 -2.36 -7.10
C MET A 273 -1.56 -1.65 -6.02
N ILE A 274 -2.73 -2.20 -5.71
CA ILE A 274 -3.77 -1.50 -4.93
C ILE A 274 -4.03 -2.19 -3.59
N GLN A 275 -3.95 -1.43 -2.51
CA GLN A 275 -4.29 -1.89 -1.17
C GLN A 275 -5.77 -2.29 -1.08
N ILE A 276 -6.03 -3.46 -0.49
CA ILE A 276 -7.39 -3.98 -0.30
C ILE A 276 -7.68 -4.48 1.12
N GLY A 277 -6.70 -4.48 2.02
CA GLY A 277 -6.82 -5.00 3.39
C GLY A 277 -6.60 -3.96 4.48
N ALA A 278 -6.79 -4.37 5.73
CA ALA A 278 -6.67 -3.54 6.93
C ALA A 278 -7.77 -2.47 7.15
N TYR A 279 -8.89 -2.57 6.42
CA TYR A 279 -10.13 -1.85 6.75
C TYR A 279 -10.85 -2.51 7.94
N SER A 280 -11.82 -1.87 8.59
CA SER A 280 -12.51 -2.44 9.76
C SER A 280 -13.96 -2.00 9.77
N GLU A 281 -14.91 -2.73 10.38
CA GLU A 281 -16.37 -2.46 10.27
C GLU A 281 -17.01 -1.43 11.25
N PHE A 282 -16.26 -0.68 12.06
CA PHE A 282 -16.83 0.28 13.04
C PHE A 282 -16.99 1.72 12.48
N TRP A 283 -18.05 2.02 11.72
CA TRP A 283 -18.39 3.39 11.25
C TRP A 283 -19.63 3.91 12.00
N PRO A 284 -19.72 5.21 12.35
CA PRO A 284 -20.98 5.82 12.74
C PRO A 284 -21.85 6.10 11.51
N GLU A 285 -23.10 5.59 11.51
CA GLU A 285 -24.17 6.01 10.60
C GLU A 285 -24.21 7.54 10.49
N ASN A 286 -24.15 8.09 9.27
CA ASN A 286 -24.75 9.38 8.97
C ASN A 286 -25.09 9.43 7.48
N ASP A 287 -26.35 9.77 7.24
CA ASP A 287 -27.09 9.75 5.98
C ASP A 287 -26.48 10.63 4.88
N ALA A 288 -26.20 10.03 3.72
CA ALA A 288 -26.61 10.49 2.38
C ALA A 288 -25.87 9.69 1.30
N ASP A 289 -26.65 8.95 0.51
CA ASP A 289 -26.35 8.39 -0.81
C ASP A 289 -25.55 7.08 -0.95
N ALA A 290 -25.90 6.39 -2.04
CA ALA A 290 -25.82 4.96 -2.29
C ALA A 290 -24.38 4.42 -2.37
N MET A 291 -23.94 3.79 -1.29
CA MET A 291 -23.15 2.54 -1.21
C MET A 291 -22.59 2.41 0.22
N PRO A 292 -23.35 1.85 1.19
CA PRO A 292 -22.89 1.81 2.57
C PRO A 292 -22.06 0.55 2.83
N LEU A 293 -20.76 0.71 3.11
CA LEU A 293 -19.90 -0.34 3.70
C LEU A 293 -18.83 0.21 4.66
N PRO A 294 -18.33 -0.59 5.63
CA PRO A 294 -18.17 -0.11 7.01
C PRO A 294 -16.70 0.11 7.49
N GLY A 295 -16.43 1.24 8.23
CA GLY A 295 -15.68 1.43 9.52
C GLY A 295 -14.18 1.81 9.62
N ALA A 296 -13.45 1.46 10.69
CA ALA A 296 -13.04 2.26 11.88
C ALA A 296 -11.92 3.31 11.66
N TRP A 297 -11.29 3.26 10.50
CA TRP A 297 -10.22 4.15 10.03
C TRP A 297 -10.59 4.61 8.63
N PRO A 298 -11.78 5.19 8.51
CA PRO A 298 -12.57 5.04 7.30
C PRO A 298 -12.03 5.81 6.11
N ASP A 299 -11.18 6.76 6.42
CA ASP A 299 -10.65 7.72 5.48
C ASP A 299 -9.24 7.33 5.03
N ILE A 300 -8.58 6.36 5.68
CA ILE A 300 -7.15 6.08 5.48
C ILE A 300 -6.79 4.69 4.95
N HIS A 301 -7.76 3.79 4.83
CA HIS A 301 -7.59 2.47 4.22
C HIS A 301 -8.80 2.15 3.35
N MET A 302 -8.58 1.73 2.11
CA MET A 302 -9.66 1.31 1.23
C MET A 302 -10.21 -0.06 1.67
N ASN A 303 -11.52 -0.20 1.52
CA ASN A 303 -12.11 -1.53 1.39
C ASN A 303 -11.90 -2.07 -0.05
N PRO A 304 -12.07 -3.38 -0.30
CA PRO A 304 -11.88 -3.99 -1.60
C PRO A 304 -12.66 -3.34 -2.76
N SER A 305 -13.90 -2.90 -2.56
CA SER A 305 -14.69 -2.22 -3.59
C SER A 305 -14.11 -0.84 -3.93
N GLN A 306 -13.71 -0.07 -2.90
CA GLN A 306 -12.97 1.18 -3.08
C GLN A 306 -11.63 0.96 -3.77
N GLY A 307 -10.94 -0.15 -3.49
CA GLY A 307 -9.73 -0.54 -4.19
C GLY A 307 -9.97 -0.73 -5.69
N VAL A 308 -11.01 -1.48 -6.07
CA VAL A 308 -11.41 -1.64 -7.48
C VAL A 308 -11.81 -0.28 -8.09
N GLN A 309 -12.57 0.56 -7.38
CA GLN A 309 -12.93 1.89 -7.87
C GLN A 309 -11.70 2.79 -8.08
N SER A 310 -10.72 2.76 -7.17
CA SER A 310 -9.47 3.52 -7.31
C SER A 310 -8.69 3.07 -8.55
N HIS A 311 -8.65 1.77 -8.84
CA HIS A 311 -8.07 1.25 -10.07
C HIS A 311 -8.79 1.80 -11.29
N LEU A 312 -10.13 1.79 -11.32
CA LEU A 312 -10.88 2.38 -12.44
C LEU A 312 -10.59 3.86 -12.59
N ASP A 313 -10.56 4.62 -11.51
CA ASP A 313 -10.28 6.06 -11.55
C ASP A 313 -8.87 6.35 -12.12
N LEU A 314 -7.88 5.52 -11.76
CA LEU A 314 -6.53 5.55 -12.35
C LEU A 314 -6.52 5.18 -13.84
N GLN A 315 -7.51 4.41 -14.30
CA GLN A 315 -7.74 4.04 -15.70
C GLN A 315 -8.83 4.90 -16.38
N GLN A 316 -9.03 6.13 -15.89
CA GLN A 316 -9.96 7.10 -16.47
C GLN A 316 -11.43 6.60 -16.50
N GLY A 317 -11.80 5.82 -15.49
CA GLY A 317 -13.15 5.32 -15.26
C GLY A 317 -13.56 4.13 -16.13
N GLN A 318 -12.62 3.45 -16.80
CA GLN A 318 -12.90 2.27 -17.63
C GLN A 318 -12.04 1.08 -17.21
N PRO A 319 -12.55 -0.16 -17.33
CA PRO A 319 -11.72 -1.34 -17.15
C PRO A 319 -10.54 -1.34 -18.12
N GLY A 320 -9.34 -1.57 -17.61
CA GLY A 320 -8.10 -1.51 -18.39
C GLY A 320 -6.89 -1.86 -17.54
N GLY A 321 -5.79 -2.27 -18.17
CA GLY A 321 -4.61 -2.77 -17.45
C GLY A 321 -4.94 -3.89 -16.46
N VAL A 322 -4.00 -4.18 -15.55
CA VAL A 322 -4.16 -5.25 -14.55
C VAL A 322 -4.10 -4.69 -13.13
N MET A 323 -5.09 -5.02 -12.31
CA MET A 323 -5.03 -4.75 -10.87
C MET A 323 -4.33 -5.91 -10.16
N LEU A 324 -3.26 -5.62 -9.41
CA LEU A 324 -2.63 -6.52 -8.45
C LEU A 324 -3.03 -6.08 -7.03
N PRO A 325 -3.86 -6.85 -6.31
CA PRO A 325 -4.22 -6.49 -4.95
C PRO A 325 -3.07 -6.73 -3.96
N ILE A 326 -2.77 -5.73 -3.13
CA ILE A 326 -1.72 -5.74 -2.11
C ILE A 326 -2.27 -5.43 -0.71
N HIS A 327 -1.40 -5.43 0.31
CA HIS A 327 -1.74 -5.12 1.71
C HIS A 327 -2.74 -6.12 2.36
N TRP A 328 -2.70 -7.38 1.94
CA TRP A 328 -3.55 -8.45 2.46
C TRP A 328 -2.81 -9.79 2.56
N ALA A 329 -3.43 -10.78 3.21
CA ALA A 329 -2.98 -12.18 3.34
C ALA A 329 -1.55 -12.44 3.88
N THR A 330 -0.83 -11.41 4.32
CA THR A 330 0.54 -11.51 4.82
C THR A 330 0.62 -11.19 6.29
N PHE A 331 0.04 -10.08 6.74
CA PHE A 331 -0.09 -9.74 8.16
C PHE A 331 -1.56 -9.57 8.53
N ASN A 332 -1.89 -9.96 9.76
CA ASN A 332 -3.21 -9.70 10.33
C ASN A 332 -3.20 -8.35 11.04
N LEU A 333 -3.65 -7.31 10.33
CA LEU A 333 -3.67 -5.91 10.79
C LEU A 333 -5.07 -5.39 11.11
N SER A 334 -6.12 -6.21 10.92
CA SER A 334 -7.51 -5.81 11.19
C SER A 334 -8.39 -6.99 11.60
N LEU A 335 -9.67 -6.72 11.87
CA LEU A 335 -10.61 -7.66 12.44
C LEU A 335 -11.40 -8.47 11.40
N HIS A 336 -11.36 -8.08 10.13
CA HIS A 336 -11.97 -8.84 9.04
C HIS A 336 -11.30 -10.22 8.88
N PRO A 337 -12.01 -11.24 8.35
CA PRO A 337 -11.41 -12.51 7.96
C PRO A 337 -10.23 -12.31 7.00
N TRP A 338 -9.16 -13.11 7.13
CA TRP A 338 -7.93 -12.87 6.37
C TRP A 338 -8.09 -13.05 4.84
N ALA A 339 -9.02 -13.92 4.44
CA ALA A 339 -9.35 -14.23 3.05
C ALA A 339 -10.41 -13.29 2.44
N GLU A 340 -11.12 -12.53 3.28
CA GLU A 340 -12.21 -11.65 2.84
C GLU A 340 -11.79 -10.61 1.78
N PRO A 341 -10.63 -9.94 1.90
CA PRO A 341 -10.22 -8.95 0.90
C PRO A 341 -10.16 -9.53 -0.52
N GLY A 342 -9.57 -10.71 -0.69
CA GLY A 342 -9.46 -11.36 -1.99
C GLY A 342 -10.82 -11.74 -2.58
N GLU A 343 -11.72 -12.30 -1.75
CA GLU A 343 -13.08 -12.66 -2.19
C GLU A 343 -13.87 -11.45 -2.68
N TRP A 344 -13.83 -10.35 -1.92
CA TRP A 344 -14.57 -9.16 -2.25
C TRP A 344 -13.96 -8.44 -3.46
N THR A 345 -12.64 -8.33 -3.57
CA THR A 345 -11.99 -7.75 -4.76
C THR A 345 -12.37 -8.51 -6.03
N LEU A 346 -12.32 -9.85 -6.02
CA LEU A 346 -12.73 -10.64 -7.18
C LEU A 346 -14.21 -10.40 -7.53
N ALA A 347 -15.10 -10.41 -6.53
CA ALA A 347 -16.52 -10.16 -6.78
C ALA A 347 -16.78 -8.75 -7.36
N ALA A 348 -16.11 -7.72 -6.85
CA ALA A 348 -16.25 -6.35 -7.33
C ALA A 348 -15.66 -6.16 -8.73
N ALA A 349 -14.53 -6.80 -9.03
CA ALA A 349 -13.89 -6.74 -10.34
C ALA A 349 -14.64 -7.54 -11.41
N ASP A 350 -15.12 -8.74 -11.07
CA ASP A 350 -15.92 -9.59 -11.95
C ASP A 350 -17.22 -8.89 -12.38
N ALA A 351 -17.85 -8.15 -11.45
CA ALA A 351 -19.06 -7.39 -11.74
C ALA A 351 -18.88 -6.41 -12.90
N ILE A 352 -17.68 -5.84 -13.08
CA ILE A 352 -17.36 -4.82 -14.08
C ILE A 352 -16.41 -5.29 -15.18
N GLY A 353 -16.00 -6.56 -15.18
CA GLY A 353 -15.06 -7.12 -16.14
C GLY A 353 -13.63 -6.57 -16.04
N GLN A 354 -13.18 -6.16 -14.85
CA GLN A 354 -11.82 -5.67 -14.63
C GLN A 354 -10.82 -6.84 -14.47
N PRO A 355 -9.74 -6.91 -15.26
CA PRO A 355 -8.66 -7.87 -15.03
C PRO A 355 -7.98 -7.69 -13.67
N VAL A 356 -7.91 -8.78 -12.89
CA VAL A 356 -7.21 -8.85 -11.60
C VAL A 356 -6.25 -10.03 -11.60
N ALA A 357 -5.01 -9.78 -11.19
CA ALA A 357 -4.02 -10.81 -10.92
C ALA A 357 -3.93 -11.06 -9.41
N VAL A 358 -4.19 -12.30 -8.99
CA VAL A 358 -4.08 -12.79 -7.61
C VAL A 358 -3.04 -13.92 -7.51
N PRO A 359 -1.75 -13.65 -7.77
CA PRO A 359 -0.69 -14.65 -7.65
C PRO A 359 -0.61 -15.24 -6.23
N ILE A 360 -0.20 -16.51 -6.12
CA ILE A 360 0.33 -16.99 -4.84
C ILE A 360 1.63 -16.22 -4.51
N PRO A 361 1.98 -16.01 -3.23
CA PRO A 361 3.21 -15.30 -2.88
C PRO A 361 4.44 -15.85 -3.61
N GLY A 362 5.14 -14.96 -4.30
CA GLY A 362 6.33 -15.26 -5.08
C GLY A 362 6.08 -15.70 -6.52
N GLN A 363 4.83 -15.85 -6.97
CA GLN A 363 4.53 -16.17 -8.37
C GLN A 363 4.68 -14.91 -9.23
N PRO A 364 5.64 -14.86 -10.16
CA PRO A 364 5.73 -13.78 -11.12
C PRO A 364 4.64 -13.89 -12.18
N PHE A 365 4.18 -12.76 -12.69
CA PHE A 365 3.34 -12.70 -13.89
C PHE A 365 3.64 -11.45 -14.71
N GLU A 366 3.37 -11.52 -16.01
CA GLU A 366 3.45 -10.38 -16.92
C GLU A 366 2.04 -9.87 -17.20
N PRO A 367 1.73 -8.57 -17.02
CA PRO A 367 0.38 -8.04 -17.25
C PRO A 367 -0.18 -8.27 -18.66
N ALA A 368 0.71 -8.36 -19.66
CA ALA A 368 0.35 -8.66 -21.05
C ALA A 368 0.09 -10.16 -21.33
N GLY A 369 0.32 -11.05 -20.34
CA GLY A 369 0.20 -12.49 -20.49
C GLY A 369 -0.97 -13.09 -19.71
N ASP A 370 -0.89 -14.40 -19.46
CA ASP A 370 -1.90 -15.12 -18.68
C ASP A 370 -1.85 -14.69 -17.20
N LEU A 371 -2.97 -14.17 -16.70
CA LEU A 371 -3.06 -13.66 -15.34
C LEU A 371 -3.34 -14.79 -14.34
N PRO A 372 -2.66 -14.81 -13.19
CA PRO A 372 -2.98 -15.73 -12.11
C PRO A 372 -4.29 -15.32 -11.44
N ALA A 373 -5.44 -15.81 -11.92
CA ALA A 373 -6.76 -15.44 -11.41
C ALA A 373 -7.36 -16.45 -10.40
N ARG A 374 -6.66 -17.55 -10.09
CA ARG A 374 -7.18 -18.59 -9.20
C ARG A 374 -7.22 -18.08 -7.74
N PRO A 375 -8.37 -18.16 -7.05
CA PRO A 375 -8.51 -17.77 -5.65
C PRO A 375 -7.90 -18.80 -4.69
N TRP A 376 -6.58 -18.88 -4.67
CA TRP A 376 -5.78 -19.89 -3.94
C TRP A 376 -6.02 -19.90 -2.42
N TRP A 377 -6.43 -18.78 -1.84
CA TRP A 377 -6.68 -18.68 -0.39
C TRP A 377 -7.85 -19.56 0.04
N ARG A 378 -8.79 -19.87 -0.86
CA ARG A 378 -9.92 -20.78 -0.60
C ARG A 378 -9.47 -22.16 -0.15
N ASP A 379 -8.28 -22.59 -0.58
CA ASP A 379 -7.72 -23.90 -0.23
C ASP A 379 -7.28 -23.96 1.26
N VAL A 380 -7.08 -22.80 1.90
CA VAL A 380 -6.54 -22.68 3.27
C VAL A 380 -7.33 -21.67 4.12
N SER A 381 -8.54 -21.31 3.72
CA SER A 381 -9.44 -20.45 4.50
C SER A 381 -10.62 -21.24 5.05
N GLN A 382 -11.20 -20.75 6.14
CA GLN A 382 -12.56 -21.17 6.49
C GLN A 382 -13.54 -20.64 5.44
N PRO A 383 -14.67 -21.31 5.18
CA PRO A 383 -15.70 -20.80 4.28
C PRO A 383 -16.22 -19.44 4.76
N LEU A 384 -16.31 -18.48 3.83
CA LEU A 384 -16.94 -17.18 4.06
C LEU A 384 -18.34 -17.20 3.44
N THR A 385 -19.38 -17.01 4.25
CA THR A 385 -20.79 -17.14 3.81
C THR A 385 -21.48 -15.79 3.59
N ARG A 386 -20.72 -14.72 3.36
CA ARG A 386 -21.23 -13.35 3.19
C ARG A 386 -21.32 -12.99 1.71
N LYS A 387 -22.33 -12.18 1.34
CA LYS A 387 -22.39 -11.51 0.04
C LYS A 387 -21.57 -10.23 0.06
N TRP A 388 -20.75 -10.05 -0.95
CA TRP A 388 -19.95 -8.85 -1.15
C TRP A 388 -20.74 -7.81 -1.91
N PRO A 389 -20.87 -6.58 -1.42
CA PRO A 389 -21.51 -5.55 -2.22
C PRO A 389 -20.56 -5.14 -3.33
N VAL A 390 -21.09 -5.16 -4.54
CA VAL A 390 -20.37 -4.87 -5.77
C VAL A 390 -20.84 -3.52 -6.31
N PRO A 391 -20.00 -2.79 -7.05
CA PRO A 391 -20.44 -1.57 -7.74
C PRO A 391 -21.69 -1.82 -8.60
N GLU A 392 -22.69 -0.93 -8.54
CA GLU A 392 -23.82 -0.97 -9.47
C GLU A 392 -23.34 -0.46 -10.83
N ILE A 393 -23.42 -1.29 -11.87
CA ILE A 393 -23.24 -0.82 -13.25
C ILE A 393 -24.54 -0.17 -13.67
N THR A 394 -24.60 1.16 -13.75
CA THR A 394 -25.65 1.83 -14.50
C THR A 394 -25.39 1.56 -15.98
N PRO A 395 -26.27 0.84 -16.71
CA PRO A 395 -26.12 0.72 -18.16
C PRO A 395 -26.13 2.12 -18.75
N LYS A 396 -25.12 2.48 -19.54
CA LYS A 396 -25.22 3.66 -20.41
C LYS A 396 -26.47 3.46 -21.26
N ALA A 397 -27.48 4.31 -21.09
CA ALA A 397 -28.62 4.34 -21.99
C ALA A 397 -28.06 4.43 -23.41
N SER A 398 -28.33 3.41 -24.22
CA SER A 398 -27.99 3.46 -25.63
C SER A 398 -28.78 4.63 -26.22
N ARG A 399 -28.13 5.43 -27.07
CA ARG A 399 -28.77 6.55 -27.76
C ARG A 399 -29.79 6.09 -28.83
N ASP A 400 -30.03 4.79 -28.95
CA ASP A 400 -30.83 4.19 -30.02
C ASP A 400 -32.31 3.99 -29.65
N ASP A 401 -32.74 4.30 -28.41
CA ASP A 401 -34.13 4.13 -27.96
C ASP A 401 -34.96 5.43 -27.93
N LEU A 402 -34.49 6.53 -28.54
CA LEU A 402 -35.22 7.83 -28.55
C LEU A 402 -35.88 8.23 -29.86
N ASP A 403 -35.91 7.36 -30.88
CA ASP A 403 -36.58 7.65 -32.16
C ASP A 403 -37.72 6.69 -32.47
N LEU A 404 -38.73 6.57 -31.60
CA LEU A 404 -40.03 5.97 -31.97
C LEU A 404 -41.22 6.57 -31.19
N VAL A 405 -41.47 7.87 -31.37
CA VAL A 405 -42.82 8.46 -31.26
C VAL A 405 -42.84 9.61 -32.29
N GLY A 406 -43.24 9.40 -33.54
CA GLY A 406 -44.61 9.06 -33.94
C GLY A 406 -45.40 10.36 -34.15
N GLU A 407 -45.21 11.02 -35.31
CA GLU A 407 -46.21 11.95 -35.85
C GLU A 407 -47.37 11.12 -36.39
N ASP A 408 -48.56 11.33 -35.84
CA ASP A 408 -49.87 11.13 -36.47
C ASP A 408 -50.89 12.11 -35.86
#